data_AF-A0A0J1FXD8-F1
#
_entry.id   AF-A0A0J1FXD8-F1
#
_cell.length_a   1.000
_cell.length_b   1.000
_cell.length_c   1.000
_cell.angle_alpha   90.00
_cell.angle_beta   90.00
_cell.angle_gamma   90.00
#
_symmetry.space_group_name_H-M   'P 1'
#
loop_
_entity.id
_entity.type
_entity.pdbx_description
1 polymer ?
#
loop_
_entity_poly.entity_id
_entity_poly.type
_entity_poly.pdbx_seq_one_letter_code
_entity_poly.pdbx_strand_id
1 'polypeptide(L)'
;MLGALVVLYKPTPGQLRNLIDLRARCGVLLAVDNSPAANTSNVGLLGDHGIDYVFNGNRGGIAGAYNRGLARLFAQGLDAVVLFDQDSHTSADYFPVMRASCAALGARAFAIGPRIYDENARRFLPQLYSNGFYVRTLMFPEGTALQPCSFLISSGSVISRLAYERLGSFTEALFIDHVDTDYSMRALVRGVQFYVEPRLVLSHRIGNKREHRLGPLRVTSMNHPPMRRYYMARNGMHLSIKYFQSFPVALVPNFITLLQVLQISLFESDKRAKLSSIGCGLVDGLLGRLGPLEATRPRLAARIARG
;
A
#
# COMPACT_ATOMS: atom_id res chain seq x y z
N MET A 1 -2.47 -23.24 2.01
CA MET A 1 -3.76 -22.54 2.13
C MET A 1 -3.57 -21.03 1.93
N LEU A 2 -4.39 -20.42 1.05
CA LEU A 2 -4.43 -18.97 0.81
C LEU A 2 -5.66 -18.36 1.51
N GLY A 3 -5.44 -17.36 2.36
CA GLY A 3 -6.50 -16.54 2.95
C GLY A 3 -6.37 -15.08 2.57
N ALA A 4 -7.31 -14.26 3.02
CA ALA A 4 -7.38 -12.84 2.71
C ALA A 4 -7.42 -11.99 3.99
N LEU A 5 -6.79 -10.82 3.90
CA LEU A 5 -6.78 -9.78 4.92
C LEU A 5 -7.29 -8.48 4.30
N VAL A 6 -8.36 -7.93 4.86
CA VAL A 6 -8.90 -6.62 4.44
C VAL A 6 -8.74 -5.63 5.58
N VAL A 7 -8.11 -4.48 5.31
CA VAL A 7 -8.04 -3.39 6.28
C VAL A 7 -9.22 -2.43 6.09
N LEU A 8 -9.95 -2.17 7.17
CA LEU A 8 -11.08 -1.24 7.19
C LEU A 8 -10.69 0.08 7.84
N TYR A 9 -11.25 1.18 7.34
CA TYR A 9 -11.17 2.50 7.95
C TYR A 9 -12.45 3.28 7.65
N LYS A 10 -13.28 3.44 8.70
CA LYS A 10 -14.62 4.02 8.65
C LYS A 10 -15.44 3.44 7.47
N PRO A 11 -15.58 2.10 7.40
CA PRO A 11 -16.16 1.45 6.23
C PRO A 11 -17.62 1.85 6.04
N THR A 12 -18.00 2.06 4.78
CA THR A 12 -19.38 2.27 4.36
C THR A 12 -20.15 0.93 4.29
N PRO A 13 -21.49 0.94 4.32
CA PRO A 13 -22.27 -0.28 4.11
C PRO A 13 -21.97 -0.99 2.78
N GLY A 14 -21.65 -0.24 1.72
CA GLY A 14 -21.25 -0.81 0.43
C GLY A 14 -19.92 -1.57 0.51
N GLN A 15 -18.95 -1.06 1.26
CA GLN A 15 -17.67 -1.74 1.47
C GLN A 15 -17.84 -3.00 2.31
N LEU A 16 -18.69 -2.97 3.34
CA LEU A 16 -19.01 -4.18 4.12
C LEU A 16 -19.66 -5.27 3.26
N ARG A 17 -20.57 -4.91 2.34
CA ARG A 17 -21.13 -5.86 1.36
C ARG A 17 -20.05 -6.45 0.45
N ASN A 18 -19.12 -5.63 -0.03
CA ASN A 18 -18.00 -6.10 -0.84
C ASN A 18 -17.13 -7.14 -0.09
N LEU A 19 -16.93 -6.99 1.22
CA LEU A 19 -16.24 -8.01 2.04
C LEU A 19 -17.02 -9.33 2.11
N ILE A 20 -18.35 -9.26 2.22
CA ILE A 20 -19.22 -10.45 2.22
C ILE A 20 -19.13 -11.18 0.88
N ASP A 21 -19.16 -10.44 -0.24
CA ASP A 21 -18.98 -11.01 -1.58
C ASP A 21 -17.58 -11.64 -1.75
N LEU A 22 -16.54 -10.99 -1.20
CA LEU A 22 -15.17 -11.50 -1.20
C LEU A 22 -15.05 -12.79 -0.38
N ARG A 23 -15.71 -12.86 0.77
CA ARG A 23 -15.75 -14.05 1.63
C ARG A 23 -16.36 -15.26 0.93
N ALA A 24 -17.33 -15.07 0.05
CA ALA A 24 -17.89 -16.16 -0.74
C ALA A 24 -16.86 -16.79 -1.72
N ARG A 25 -15.81 -16.04 -2.09
CA ARG A 25 -14.77 -16.47 -3.03
C ARG A 25 -13.46 -16.90 -2.35
N CYS A 26 -13.33 -16.64 -1.04
CA CYS A 26 -12.16 -16.93 -0.23
C CYS A 26 -12.52 -17.82 0.96
N GLY A 27 -11.74 -18.87 1.22
CA GLY A 27 -12.02 -19.78 2.34
C GLY A 27 -11.88 -19.13 3.71
N VAL A 28 -10.85 -18.28 3.89
CA VAL A 28 -10.53 -17.59 5.14
C VAL A 28 -10.38 -16.10 4.86
N LEU A 29 -11.18 -15.26 5.52
CA LEU A 29 -11.11 -13.81 5.42
C LEU A 29 -11.05 -13.20 6.82
N LEU A 30 -10.06 -12.34 7.05
CA LEU A 30 -9.93 -11.52 8.24
C LEU A 30 -10.11 -10.05 7.88
N ALA A 31 -11.04 -9.38 8.57
CA ALA A 31 -11.19 -7.93 8.56
C ALA A 31 -10.45 -7.32 9.74
N VAL A 32 -9.52 -6.39 9.48
CA VAL A 32 -8.86 -5.61 10.52
C VAL A 32 -9.40 -4.19 10.49
N ASP A 33 -10.16 -3.82 11.52
CA ASP A 33 -10.72 -2.48 11.65
C ASP A 33 -9.71 -1.50 12.22
N ASN A 34 -9.17 -0.69 11.33
CA ASN A 34 -8.19 0.34 11.63
C ASN A 34 -8.83 1.71 11.92
N SER A 35 -10.15 1.79 12.02
CA SER A 35 -10.85 3.00 12.43
C SER A 35 -10.44 3.42 13.85
N PRO A 36 -10.45 4.71 14.21
CA PRO A 36 -10.08 5.15 15.56
C PRO A 36 -10.97 4.57 16.68
N ALA A 37 -12.22 4.24 16.36
CA ALA A 37 -13.17 3.64 17.29
C ALA A 37 -13.76 2.37 16.68
N ALA A 38 -14.00 1.36 17.52
CA ALA A 38 -14.64 0.12 17.10
C ALA A 38 -16.13 0.36 16.81
N ASN A 39 -16.67 -0.34 15.83
CA ASN A 39 -18.11 -0.38 15.58
C ASN A 39 -18.63 -1.80 15.81
N THR A 40 -19.35 -2.01 16.91
CA THR A 40 -19.89 -3.33 17.30
C THR A 40 -20.90 -3.88 16.29
N SER A 41 -21.61 -3.03 15.54
CA SER A 41 -22.53 -3.48 14.49
C SER A 41 -21.78 -4.17 13.34
N ASN A 42 -20.57 -3.69 13.03
CA ASN A 42 -19.73 -4.30 11.99
C ASN A 42 -19.23 -5.68 12.41
N VAL A 43 -18.95 -5.87 13.71
CA VAL A 43 -18.51 -7.16 14.25
C VAL A 43 -19.59 -8.22 14.08
N GLY A 44 -20.83 -7.91 14.48
CA GLY A 44 -21.97 -8.82 14.33
C GLY A 44 -22.23 -9.16 12.87
N LEU A 45 -22.37 -8.14 12.01
CA LEU A 45 -22.64 -8.32 10.58
C LEU A 45 -21.58 -9.20 9.89
N LEU A 46 -20.29 -8.93 10.12
CA LEU A 46 -19.23 -9.70 9.48
C LEU A 46 -19.14 -11.13 10.06
N GLY A 47 -19.37 -11.28 11.36
CA GLY A 47 -19.44 -12.58 12.04
C GLY A 47 -20.55 -13.48 11.49
N ASP A 48 -21.73 -12.93 11.22
CA ASP A 48 -22.88 -13.66 10.64
C ASP A 48 -22.56 -14.24 9.26
N HIS A 49 -21.58 -13.69 8.56
CA HIS A 49 -21.08 -14.16 7.26
C HIS A 49 -19.77 -14.97 7.37
N GLY A 50 -19.35 -15.35 8.58
CA GLY A 50 -18.15 -16.15 8.81
C GLY A 50 -16.85 -15.43 8.47
N ILE A 51 -16.82 -14.10 8.65
CA ILE A 51 -15.63 -13.26 8.48
C ILE A 51 -15.04 -12.96 9.86
N ASP A 52 -13.79 -13.33 10.07
CA ASP A 52 -13.08 -12.98 11.31
C ASP A 52 -12.90 -11.46 11.38
N TYR A 53 -13.00 -10.89 12.58
CA TYR A 53 -12.85 -9.45 12.80
C TYR A 53 -11.85 -9.16 13.93
N VAL A 54 -10.98 -8.18 13.71
CA VAL A 54 -10.03 -7.69 14.71
C VAL A 54 -10.00 -6.16 14.72
N PHE A 55 -10.23 -5.54 15.88
CA PHE A 55 -10.09 -4.10 16.04
C PHE A 55 -8.63 -3.68 16.30
N ASN A 56 -8.10 -2.79 15.46
CA ASN A 56 -6.73 -2.24 15.58
C ASN A 56 -6.68 -0.80 16.11
N GLY A 57 -7.68 0.05 15.86
CA GLY A 57 -7.71 1.39 16.43
C GLY A 57 -6.65 2.35 15.87
N ASN A 58 -6.23 2.17 14.62
CA ASN A 58 -5.14 2.93 13.97
C ASN A 58 -3.76 2.82 14.65
N ARG A 59 -3.56 1.80 15.50
CA ARG A 59 -2.27 1.53 16.14
C ARG A 59 -1.24 1.08 15.10
N GLY A 60 -0.11 1.77 15.02
CA GLY A 60 0.92 1.52 13.99
C GLY A 60 0.48 1.92 12.57
N GLY A 61 -0.62 2.67 12.43
CA GLY A 61 -1.17 3.08 11.14
C GLY A 61 -1.58 1.89 10.25
N ILE A 62 -1.41 2.02 8.94
CA ILE A 62 -1.76 0.95 7.98
C ILE A 62 -0.85 -0.27 8.13
N ALA A 63 0.44 -0.04 8.41
CA ALA A 63 1.41 -1.10 8.66
C ALA A 63 1.04 -1.95 9.88
N GLY A 64 0.59 -1.32 10.97
CA GLY A 64 0.12 -2.02 12.16
C GLY A 64 -1.12 -2.88 11.90
N ALA A 65 -2.05 -2.40 11.07
CA ALA A 65 -3.21 -3.19 10.66
C ALA A 65 -2.80 -4.44 9.86
N TYR A 66 -1.89 -4.29 8.88
CA TYR A 66 -1.35 -5.43 8.14
C TYR A 66 -0.60 -6.40 9.05
N ASN A 67 0.27 -5.92 9.92
CA ASN A 67 1.03 -6.75 10.85
C ASN A 67 0.12 -7.58 11.76
N ARG A 68 -0.89 -6.93 12.34
CA ARG A 68 -1.85 -7.60 13.22
C ARG A 68 -2.64 -8.69 12.49
N GLY A 69 -3.07 -8.40 11.27
CA GLY A 69 -3.80 -9.36 10.44
C GLY A 69 -2.94 -10.52 9.97
N LEU A 70 -1.74 -10.24 9.45
CA LEU A 70 -0.80 -11.25 8.99
C LEU A 70 -0.35 -12.17 10.12
N ALA A 71 0.00 -11.61 11.28
CA ALA A 71 0.36 -12.40 12.46
C ALA A 71 -0.76 -13.35 12.87
N ARG A 72 -2.02 -12.88 12.88
CA ARG A 72 -3.19 -13.71 13.21
C ARG A 72 -3.41 -14.83 12.21
N LEU A 73 -3.37 -14.53 10.92
CA LEU A 73 -3.60 -15.51 9.85
C LEU A 73 -2.47 -16.54 9.76
N PHE A 74 -1.20 -16.13 9.84
CA PHE A 74 -0.09 -17.09 9.83
C PHE A 74 -0.07 -17.98 11.08
N ALA A 75 -0.52 -17.48 12.24
CA ALA A 75 -0.70 -18.30 13.43
C ALA A 75 -1.80 -19.37 13.28
N GLN A 76 -2.76 -19.18 12.37
CA GLN A 76 -3.76 -20.19 12.00
C GLN A 76 -3.23 -21.23 10.99
N GLY A 77 -1.93 -21.17 10.63
CA GLY A 77 -1.31 -22.13 9.72
C GLY A 77 -1.51 -21.83 8.24
N LEU A 78 -1.89 -20.60 7.88
CA LEU A 78 -1.95 -20.20 6.47
C LEU A 78 -0.54 -20.13 5.86
N ASP A 79 -0.43 -20.52 4.59
CA ASP A 79 0.85 -20.49 3.84
C ASP A 79 1.04 -19.16 3.11
N ALA A 80 -0.05 -18.48 2.80
CA ALA A 80 -0.05 -17.22 2.10
C ALA A 80 -1.30 -16.40 2.45
N VAL A 81 -1.16 -15.09 2.41
CA VAL A 81 -2.25 -14.15 2.68
C VAL A 81 -2.27 -13.08 1.59
N VAL A 82 -3.43 -12.86 0.96
CA VAL A 82 -3.67 -11.68 0.13
C VAL A 82 -4.05 -10.49 0.99
N LEU A 83 -3.45 -9.34 0.71
CA LEU A 83 -3.80 -8.06 1.28
C LEU A 83 -4.79 -7.32 0.37
N PHE A 84 -5.84 -6.77 0.94
CA PHE A 84 -6.81 -5.95 0.22
C PHE A 84 -7.14 -4.67 1.00
N ASP A 85 -7.48 -3.64 0.24
CA ASP A 85 -8.15 -2.46 0.77
C ASP A 85 -9.66 -2.70 0.80
N GLN A 86 -10.38 -1.99 1.67
CA GLN A 86 -11.83 -2.11 1.82
C GLN A 86 -12.64 -1.82 0.54
N ASP A 87 -12.06 -1.15 -0.45
CA ASP A 87 -12.63 -0.80 -1.75
C ASP A 87 -12.04 -1.61 -2.91
N SER A 88 -11.27 -2.66 -2.62
CA SER A 88 -10.75 -3.56 -3.64
C SER A 88 -11.85 -4.44 -4.22
N HIS A 89 -11.96 -4.48 -5.54
CA HIS A 89 -12.87 -5.36 -6.26
C HIS A 89 -12.08 -6.39 -7.07
N THR A 90 -12.38 -7.66 -6.86
CA THR A 90 -11.70 -8.77 -7.54
C THR A 90 -12.61 -9.42 -8.56
N SER A 91 -12.04 -9.80 -9.71
CA SER A 91 -12.70 -10.68 -10.67
C SER A 91 -12.92 -12.09 -10.09
N ALA A 92 -13.81 -12.88 -10.71
CA ALA A 92 -14.15 -14.23 -10.23
C ALA A 92 -12.97 -15.21 -10.30
N ASP A 93 -12.06 -15.00 -11.25
CA ASP A 93 -10.85 -15.80 -11.48
C ASP A 93 -9.67 -15.42 -10.57
N TYR A 94 -9.76 -14.33 -9.80
CA TYR A 94 -8.66 -13.84 -8.97
C TYR A 94 -8.09 -14.93 -8.04
N PHE A 95 -8.93 -15.54 -7.20
CA PHE A 95 -8.50 -16.55 -6.24
C PHE A 95 -8.04 -17.86 -6.91
N PRO A 96 -8.74 -18.42 -7.91
CA PRO A 96 -8.24 -19.56 -8.67
C PRO A 96 -6.85 -19.33 -9.27
N VAL A 97 -6.64 -18.20 -9.95
CA VAL A 97 -5.36 -17.88 -10.59
C VAL A 97 -4.27 -17.68 -9.53
N MET A 98 -4.53 -16.92 -8.46
CA MET A 98 -3.53 -16.73 -7.40
C MET A 98 -3.14 -18.01 -6.69
N ARG A 99 -4.10 -18.92 -6.43
CA ARG A 99 -3.78 -20.22 -5.85
C ARG A 99 -2.85 -21.03 -6.77
N ALA A 100 -3.14 -21.04 -8.07
CA ALA A 100 -2.28 -21.73 -9.04
C ALA A 100 -0.87 -21.12 -9.08
N SER A 101 -0.75 -19.79 -9.08
CA SER A 101 0.55 -19.10 -9.11
C SER A 101 1.33 -19.31 -7.81
N CYS A 102 0.68 -19.30 -6.65
CA CYS A 102 1.31 -19.65 -5.38
C CYS A 102 1.79 -21.11 -5.36
N ALA A 103 0.97 -22.04 -5.86
CA ALA A 103 1.33 -23.46 -5.93
C ALA A 103 2.54 -23.70 -6.85
N ALA A 104 2.61 -23.00 -7.99
CA ALA A 104 3.75 -23.08 -8.91
C ALA A 104 5.07 -22.58 -8.27
N LEU A 105 5.00 -21.59 -7.37
CA LEU A 105 6.18 -21.13 -6.64
C LEU A 105 6.57 -22.07 -5.49
N GLY A 106 5.64 -22.86 -4.96
CA GLY A 106 5.87 -23.87 -3.93
C GLY A 106 6.36 -23.26 -2.61
N ALA A 107 7.26 -23.96 -1.91
CA ALA A 107 7.81 -23.56 -0.62
C ALA A 107 8.91 -22.47 -0.72
N ARG A 108 8.76 -21.50 -1.62
CA ARG A 108 9.67 -20.36 -1.75
C ARG A 108 9.14 -19.16 -0.96
N ALA A 109 10.03 -18.29 -0.50
CA ALA A 109 9.65 -16.97 -0.01
C ALA A 109 9.35 -16.07 -1.22
N PHE A 110 8.08 -15.66 -1.36
CA PHE A 110 7.61 -14.79 -2.44
C PHE A 110 6.53 -13.79 -2.00
N ALA A 111 6.33 -12.77 -2.84
CA ALA A 111 5.07 -12.02 -2.93
C ALA A 111 4.60 -11.96 -4.39
N ILE A 112 3.29 -11.94 -4.63
CA ILE A 112 2.69 -11.90 -5.97
C ILE A 112 1.61 -10.82 -6.00
N GLY A 113 1.56 -9.95 -7.01
CA GLY A 113 0.45 -9.01 -7.18
C GLY A 113 -0.14 -9.03 -8.59
N PRO A 114 -1.40 -8.62 -8.78
CA PRO A 114 -2.00 -8.41 -10.09
C PRO A 114 -1.42 -7.15 -10.74
N ARG A 115 -1.75 -6.95 -12.01
CA ARG A 115 -1.60 -5.64 -12.64
C ARG A 115 -2.66 -4.69 -12.06
N ILE A 116 -2.25 -3.47 -11.74
CA ILE A 116 -3.16 -2.46 -11.20
C ILE A 116 -3.57 -1.50 -12.30
N TYR A 117 -4.87 -1.42 -12.56
CA TYR A 117 -5.44 -0.43 -13.47
C TYR A 117 -6.01 0.74 -12.65
N ASP A 118 -5.44 1.92 -12.85
CA ASP A 118 -5.90 3.13 -12.19
C ASP A 118 -7.06 3.74 -12.98
N GLU A 119 -8.28 3.64 -12.45
CA GLU A 119 -9.49 4.15 -13.10
C GLU A 119 -9.45 5.66 -13.30
N ASN A 120 -8.88 6.39 -12.35
CA ASN A 120 -8.81 7.85 -12.40
C ASN A 120 -7.84 8.32 -13.48
N ALA A 121 -6.73 7.61 -13.65
CA ALA A 121 -5.72 7.93 -14.67
C ALA A 121 -5.93 7.20 -16.00
N ARG A 122 -6.90 6.28 -16.07
CA ARG A 122 -7.23 5.41 -17.20
C ARG A 122 -6.01 4.71 -17.80
N ARG A 123 -5.10 4.25 -16.94
CA ARG A 123 -3.87 3.55 -17.32
C ARG A 123 -3.44 2.56 -16.27
N PHE A 124 -2.63 1.58 -16.68
CA PHE A 124 -1.94 0.71 -15.75
C PHE A 124 -0.88 1.46 -14.96
N LEU A 125 -0.72 1.11 -13.69
CA LEU A 125 0.47 1.50 -12.95
C LEU A 125 1.70 0.84 -13.59
N PRO A 126 2.83 1.56 -13.70
CA PRO A 126 4.06 0.97 -14.20
C PRO A 126 4.55 -0.08 -13.21
N GLN A 127 4.75 -1.29 -13.71
CA GLN A 127 5.34 -2.37 -12.93
C GLN A 127 6.85 -2.34 -13.14
N LEU A 128 7.61 -2.29 -12.05
CA LEU A 128 9.04 -2.02 -12.11
C LEU A 128 9.85 -3.25 -11.73
N TYR A 129 10.95 -3.44 -12.45
CA TYR A 129 12.03 -4.35 -12.08
C TYR A 129 13.31 -3.55 -11.89
N SER A 130 14.04 -3.89 -10.83
CA SER A 130 15.34 -3.34 -10.48
C SER A 130 16.28 -4.42 -10.00
N ASN A 131 17.54 -4.29 -10.39
CA ASN A 131 18.64 -5.09 -9.86
C ASN A 131 19.51 -4.32 -8.86
N GLY A 132 19.08 -3.15 -8.38
CA GLY A 132 19.91 -2.25 -7.56
C GLY A 132 20.35 -0.98 -8.27
N PHE A 133 20.82 -1.12 -9.51
CA PHE A 133 21.51 -0.05 -10.23
C PHE A 133 20.67 0.56 -11.35
N TYR A 134 19.80 -0.24 -11.98
CA TYR A 134 18.85 0.24 -12.96
C TYR A 134 17.41 -0.07 -12.55
N VAL A 135 16.47 0.69 -13.11
CA VAL A 135 15.04 0.41 -13.07
C VAL A 135 14.52 0.37 -14.49
N ARG A 136 13.73 -0.66 -14.80
CA ARG A 136 13.00 -0.76 -16.06
C ARG A 136 11.53 -1.06 -15.80
N THR A 137 10.68 -0.56 -16.68
CA THR A 137 9.26 -0.90 -16.69
C THR A 137 9.08 -2.25 -17.39
N LEU A 138 8.29 -3.13 -16.80
CA LEU A 138 7.91 -4.41 -17.37
C LEU A 138 6.80 -4.23 -18.41
N MET A 139 6.88 -5.03 -19.46
CA MET A 139 5.86 -5.12 -20.50
C MET A 139 5.12 -6.45 -20.36
N PHE A 140 3.82 -6.43 -20.63
CA PHE A 140 2.96 -7.62 -20.51
C PHE A 140 2.19 -7.85 -21.81
N PRO A 141 2.83 -8.40 -22.86
CA PRO A 141 2.13 -8.95 -24.01
C PRO A 141 1.07 -9.97 -23.59
N GLU A 142 0.11 -10.23 -24.48
CA GLU A 142 -0.90 -11.26 -24.23
C GLU A 142 -0.25 -12.65 -24.02
N GLY A 143 -0.80 -13.44 -23.10
CA GLY A 143 -0.25 -14.76 -22.76
C GLY A 143 1.02 -14.74 -21.91
N THR A 144 1.50 -13.59 -21.44
CA THR A 144 2.67 -13.51 -20.56
C THR A 144 2.44 -14.30 -19.27
N ALA A 145 3.39 -15.16 -18.91
CA ALA A 145 3.38 -15.87 -17.64
C ALA A 145 3.79 -14.97 -16.46
N LEU A 146 3.80 -15.50 -15.24
CA LEU A 146 4.28 -14.82 -14.04
C LEU A 146 5.67 -14.18 -14.25
N GLN A 147 5.82 -12.88 -13.95
CA GLN A 147 7.07 -12.14 -14.19
C GLN A 147 7.71 -11.65 -12.87
N PRO A 148 9.04 -11.76 -12.70
CA PRO A 148 9.75 -11.13 -11.58
C PRO A 148 9.59 -9.60 -11.60
N CYS A 149 9.29 -9.02 -10.46
CA CYS A 149 9.25 -7.57 -10.26
C CYS A 149 9.92 -7.18 -8.95
N SER A 150 10.07 -5.88 -8.73
CA SER A 150 10.75 -5.34 -7.55
C SER A 150 9.84 -4.54 -6.64
N PHE A 151 8.64 -4.18 -7.10
CA PHE A 151 7.70 -3.36 -6.36
C PHE A 151 6.28 -3.86 -6.59
N LEU A 152 5.57 -4.07 -5.47
CA LEU A 152 4.15 -4.36 -5.42
C LEU A 152 3.49 -3.36 -4.47
N ILE A 153 2.23 -3.04 -4.75
CA ILE A 153 1.38 -2.36 -3.77
C ILE A 153 0.63 -3.42 -2.98
N SER A 154 0.25 -3.12 -1.73
CA SER A 154 -0.45 -4.08 -0.89
C SER A 154 -1.79 -4.51 -1.50
N SER A 155 -2.49 -3.62 -2.20
CA SER A 155 -3.81 -3.88 -2.81
C SER A 155 -3.82 -5.04 -3.82
N GLY A 156 -4.36 -6.18 -3.39
CA GLY A 156 -4.41 -7.41 -4.18
C GLY A 156 -3.11 -8.20 -4.20
N SER A 157 -2.12 -7.89 -3.36
CA SER A 157 -0.88 -8.66 -3.32
C SER A 157 -0.92 -9.79 -2.29
N VAL A 158 -0.44 -10.95 -2.69
CA VAL A 158 -0.23 -12.13 -1.85
C VAL A 158 1.17 -12.08 -1.25
N ILE A 159 1.28 -12.31 0.05
CA ILE A 159 2.55 -12.51 0.77
C ILE A 159 2.57 -13.94 1.30
N SER A 160 3.59 -14.70 0.92
CA SER A 160 3.83 -16.02 1.52
C SER A 160 4.30 -15.91 2.97
N ARG A 161 3.98 -16.91 3.79
CA ARG A 161 4.47 -17.02 5.17
C ARG A 161 6.00 -16.95 5.24
N LEU A 162 6.68 -17.66 4.34
CA LEU A 162 8.15 -17.65 4.27
C LEU A 162 8.72 -16.27 3.91
N ALA A 163 8.02 -15.50 3.05
CA ALA A 163 8.41 -14.11 2.81
C ALA A 163 8.21 -13.26 4.06
N TYR A 164 7.09 -13.40 4.77
CA TYR A 164 6.86 -12.67 6.02
C TYR A 164 7.90 -13.00 7.10
N GLU A 165 8.25 -14.28 7.27
CA GLU A 165 9.29 -14.72 8.21
C GLU A 165 10.67 -14.15 7.85
N ARG A 166 11.02 -14.12 6.55
CA ARG A 166 12.31 -13.59 6.07
C ARG A 166 12.38 -12.06 6.08
N LEU A 167 11.28 -11.37 5.79
CA LEU A 167 11.22 -9.91 5.72
C LEU A 167 10.88 -9.25 7.06
N GLY A 168 10.23 -9.99 7.96
CA GLY A 168 9.67 -9.47 9.19
C GLY A 168 8.43 -8.61 8.95
N SER A 169 7.93 -7.99 10.02
CA SER A 169 6.75 -7.13 9.98
C SER A 169 6.98 -5.83 9.17
N PHE A 170 5.90 -5.26 8.65
CA PHE A 170 5.91 -3.92 8.07
C PHE A 170 6.35 -2.87 9.11
N THR A 171 7.06 -1.84 8.66
CA THR A 171 7.57 -0.79 9.56
C THR A 171 6.45 0.13 10.03
N GLU A 172 5.92 -0.11 11.24
CA GLU A 172 4.83 0.68 11.83
C GLU A 172 5.17 2.15 12.04
N ALA A 173 6.45 2.46 12.25
CA ALA A 173 6.92 3.84 12.42
C ALA A 173 6.67 4.70 11.16
N LEU A 174 6.52 4.10 9.98
CA LEU A 174 6.13 4.82 8.76
C LEU A 174 4.68 5.32 8.85
N PHE A 175 3.83 4.67 9.65
CA PHE A 175 2.41 4.96 9.88
C PHE A 175 1.53 4.83 8.62
N ILE A 176 1.78 5.60 7.57
CA ILE A 176 1.08 5.56 6.27
C ILE A 176 2.02 6.02 5.16
N ASP A 177 1.71 5.65 3.91
CA ASP A 177 2.51 5.89 2.70
C ASP A 177 3.93 5.28 2.79
N HIS A 178 4.45 4.84 1.64
CA HIS A 178 5.76 4.17 1.54
C HIS A 178 5.94 2.87 2.36
N VAL A 179 4.90 2.37 3.02
CA VAL A 179 4.90 1.06 3.70
C VAL A 179 5.23 -0.06 2.70
N ASP A 180 4.57 -0.06 1.55
CA ASP A 180 4.84 -1.00 0.45
C ASP A 180 6.23 -0.82 -0.15
N THR A 181 6.70 0.44 -0.25
CA THR A 181 8.03 0.76 -0.77
C THR A 181 9.13 0.21 0.15
N ASP A 182 9.01 0.40 1.47
CA ASP A 182 9.95 -0.15 2.44
C ASP A 182 9.97 -1.68 2.38
N TYR A 183 8.79 -2.32 2.29
CA TYR A 183 8.70 -3.77 2.22
C TYR A 183 9.31 -4.33 0.93
N SER A 184 9.06 -3.67 -0.20
CA SER A 184 9.64 -3.99 -1.51
C SER A 184 11.17 -3.83 -1.52
N MET A 185 11.69 -2.70 -1.01
CA MET A 185 13.14 -2.47 -0.92
C MET A 185 13.81 -3.48 0.01
N ARG A 186 13.17 -3.80 1.14
CA ARG A 186 13.65 -4.83 2.06
C ARG A 186 13.69 -6.21 1.40
N ALA A 187 12.70 -6.52 0.56
CA ALA A 187 12.68 -7.76 -0.21
C ALA A 187 13.85 -7.86 -1.17
N LEU A 188 14.20 -6.78 -1.86
CA LEU A 188 15.39 -6.73 -2.71
C LEU A 188 16.67 -6.94 -1.91
N VAL A 189 16.87 -6.22 -0.79
CA VAL A 189 18.05 -6.39 0.09
C VAL A 189 18.17 -7.83 0.57
N ARG A 190 17.05 -8.45 0.97
CA ARG A 190 17.04 -9.78 1.59
C ARG A 190 16.88 -10.91 0.59
N GLY A 191 16.84 -10.64 -0.71
CA GLY A 191 16.72 -11.68 -1.76
C GLY A 191 15.39 -12.44 -1.73
N VAL A 192 14.28 -11.75 -1.43
CA VAL A 192 12.92 -12.29 -1.59
C VAL A 192 12.34 -11.78 -2.90
N GLN A 193 11.95 -12.71 -3.79
CA GLN A 193 11.48 -12.36 -5.12
C GLN A 193 10.01 -11.99 -5.11
N PHE A 194 9.69 -10.84 -5.68
CA PHE A 194 8.31 -10.43 -5.96
C PHE A 194 7.95 -10.78 -7.40
N TYR A 195 6.67 -11.03 -7.64
CA TYR A 195 6.15 -11.41 -8.94
C TYR A 195 4.90 -10.62 -9.29
N VAL A 196 4.68 -10.45 -10.57
CA VAL A 196 3.42 -9.92 -11.11
C VAL A 196 2.73 -11.01 -11.88
N GLU A 197 1.45 -11.18 -11.58
CA GLU A 197 0.53 -12.05 -12.28
C GLU A 197 -0.22 -11.24 -13.35
N PRO A 198 0.25 -11.25 -14.61
CA PRO A 198 -0.30 -10.40 -15.65
C PRO A 198 -1.70 -10.83 -16.13
N ARG A 199 -2.13 -12.05 -15.80
CA ARG A 199 -3.48 -12.55 -16.12
C ARG A 199 -4.56 -11.88 -15.27
N LEU A 200 -4.18 -11.31 -14.12
CA LEU A 200 -5.11 -10.61 -13.24
C LEU A 200 -4.93 -9.11 -13.35
N VAL A 201 -6.06 -8.41 -13.40
CA VAL A 201 -6.13 -6.95 -13.33
C VAL A 201 -7.03 -6.57 -12.17
N LEU A 202 -6.55 -5.71 -11.28
CA LEU A 202 -7.34 -5.10 -10.23
C LEU A 202 -7.53 -3.62 -10.54
N SER A 203 -8.78 -3.20 -10.70
CA SER A 203 -9.13 -1.80 -10.87
C SER A 203 -9.11 -1.10 -9.52
N HIS A 204 -8.42 0.03 -9.46
CA HIS A 204 -8.27 0.79 -8.23
C HIS A 204 -8.39 2.29 -8.51
N ARG A 205 -9.00 3.03 -7.56
CA ARG A 205 -9.17 4.48 -7.65
C ARG A 205 -8.11 5.17 -6.80
N ILE A 206 -7.00 5.57 -7.42
CA ILE A 206 -5.88 6.15 -6.69
C ILE A 206 -6.08 7.67 -6.54
N GLY A 207 -6.38 8.10 -5.31
CA GLY A 207 -6.52 9.50 -4.93
C GLY A 207 -7.69 10.22 -5.61
N ASN A 208 -7.79 11.53 -5.42
CA ASN A 208 -8.76 12.39 -6.11
C ASN A 208 -8.00 13.22 -7.15
N LYS A 209 -7.61 12.58 -8.26
CA LYS A 209 -6.83 13.23 -9.31
C LYS A 209 -7.64 14.33 -9.96
N ARG A 210 -7.08 15.55 -9.99
CA ARG A 210 -7.58 16.67 -10.79
C ARG A 210 -6.57 16.98 -11.89
N GLU A 211 -7.02 16.91 -13.13
CA GLU A 211 -6.22 17.27 -14.30
C GLU A 211 -6.32 18.78 -14.55
N HIS A 212 -5.18 19.42 -14.75
CA HIS A 212 -5.03 20.84 -15.06
C HIS A 212 -4.37 20.96 -16.42
N ARG A 213 -4.81 21.94 -17.22
CA ARG A 213 -4.19 22.25 -18.52
C ARG A 213 -3.45 23.58 -18.42
N LEU A 214 -2.15 23.57 -18.73
CA LEU A 214 -1.35 24.78 -18.99
C LEU A 214 -0.92 24.75 -20.47
N GLY A 215 -1.73 25.35 -21.35
CA GLY A 215 -1.49 25.28 -22.79
C GLY A 215 -1.47 23.82 -23.29
N PRO A 216 -0.40 23.34 -23.97
CA PRO A 216 -0.30 21.95 -24.43
C PRO A 216 0.04 20.95 -23.30
N LEU A 217 0.45 21.43 -22.13
CA LEU A 217 0.87 20.58 -21.01
C LEU A 217 -0.34 20.15 -20.15
N ARG A 218 -0.43 18.85 -19.91
CA ARG A 218 -1.40 18.26 -18.96
C ARG A 218 -0.68 17.92 -17.67
N VAL A 219 -1.14 18.50 -16.56
CA VAL A 219 -0.59 18.27 -15.23
C VAL A 219 -1.66 17.69 -14.33
N THR A 220 -1.41 16.53 -13.73
CA THR A 220 -2.34 15.91 -12.77
C THR A 220 -1.89 16.22 -11.35
N SER A 221 -2.77 16.83 -10.56
CA SER A 221 -2.59 17.02 -9.11
C SER A 221 -3.38 15.96 -8.34
N MET A 222 -2.84 15.51 -7.20
CA MET A 222 -3.49 14.48 -6.36
C MET A 222 -4.31 15.08 -5.21
N ASN A 223 -4.11 16.37 -4.93
CA ASN A 223 -4.78 17.16 -3.88
C ASN A 223 -4.81 16.47 -2.50
N HIS A 224 -3.74 15.75 -2.16
CA HIS A 224 -3.66 15.09 -0.86
C HIS A 224 -3.64 16.11 0.29
N PRO A 225 -4.30 15.82 1.43
CA PRO A 225 -4.26 16.68 2.60
C PRO A 225 -2.83 16.95 3.09
N PRO A 226 -2.57 18.08 3.76
CA PRO A 226 -1.23 18.43 4.25
C PRO A 226 -0.58 17.33 5.10
N MET A 227 -1.36 16.62 5.92
CA MET A 227 -0.89 15.49 6.73
C MET A 227 -0.30 14.37 5.86
N ARG A 228 -0.98 13.99 4.77
CA ARG A 228 -0.51 12.94 3.87
C ARG A 228 0.76 13.38 3.14
N ARG A 229 0.85 14.66 2.74
CA ARG A 229 2.07 15.24 2.15
C ARG A 229 3.26 15.21 3.11
N TYR A 230 3.04 15.42 4.41
CA TYR A 230 4.09 15.26 5.44
C TYR A 230 4.63 13.82 5.47
N TYR A 231 3.75 12.80 5.55
CA TYR A 231 4.19 11.40 5.62
C TYR A 231 4.89 10.95 4.34
N MET A 232 4.37 11.31 3.16
CA MET A 232 5.03 11.02 1.89
C MET A 232 6.46 11.58 1.86
N ALA A 233 6.64 12.86 2.19
CA ALA A 233 7.96 13.50 2.19
C ALA A 233 8.90 12.92 3.25
N ARG A 234 8.40 12.70 4.48
CA ARG A 234 9.17 12.14 5.59
C ARG A 234 9.63 10.72 5.31
N ASN A 235 8.71 9.85 4.93
CA ASN A 235 8.99 8.45 4.71
C ASN A 235 9.86 8.29 3.46
N GLY A 236 9.57 9.03 2.37
CA GLY A 236 10.40 9.04 1.17
C GLY A 236 11.86 9.37 1.50
N MET A 237 12.09 10.46 2.23
CA MET A 237 13.42 10.87 2.67
C MET A 237 14.10 9.82 3.56
N HIS A 238 13.39 9.30 4.57
CA HIS A 238 13.92 8.27 5.45
C HIS A 238 14.35 7.00 4.68
N LEU A 239 13.51 6.52 3.76
CA LEU A 239 13.82 5.34 2.96
C LEU A 239 14.98 5.59 1.99
N SER A 240 15.08 6.79 1.43
CA SER A 240 16.22 7.15 0.60
C SER A 240 17.52 7.02 1.36
N ILE A 241 17.61 7.54 2.59
CA ILE A 241 18.82 7.41 3.43
C ILE A 241 19.07 5.95 3.79
N LYS A 242 18.02 5.25 4.25
CA LYS A 242 18.10 3.87 4.70
C LYS A 242 18.61 2.90 3.62
N TYR A 243 18.19 3.09 2.38
CA TYR A 243 18.52 2.17 1.28
C TYR A 243 19.53 2.72 0.27
N PHE A 244 20.03 3.95 0.42
CA PHE A 244 20.92 4.60 -0.55
C PHE A 244 22.10 3.73 -0.98
N GLN A 245 22.79 3.11 0.00
CA GLN A 245 23.97 2.30 -0.26
C GLN A 245 23.66 1.01 -1.04
N SER A 246 22.47 0.43 -0.84
CA SER A 246 22.08 -0.82 -1.49
C SER A 246 21.35 -0.59 -2.81
N PHE A 247 20.62 0.53 -2.93
CA PHE A 247 19.76 0.88 -4.06
C PHE A 247 19.81 2.39 -4.28
N PRO A 248 20.73 2.92 -5.11
CA PRO A 248 20.75 4.35 -5.44
C PRO A 248 19.41 4.86 -6.02
N VAL A 249 18.64 3.96 -6.64
CA VAL A 249 17.29 4.26 -7.13
C VAL A 249 16.27 4.56 -6.03
N ALA A 250 16.61 4.30 -4.76
CA ALA A 250 15.83 4.74 -3.61
C ALA A 250 15.72 6.26 -3.49
N LEU A 251 16.46 7.04 -4.30
CA LEU A 251 16.29 8.48 -4.45
C LEU A 251 15.08 8.88 -5.31
N VAL A 252 14.57 8.00 -6.18
CA VAL A 252 13.47 8.30 -7.12
C VAL A 252 12.21 8.87 -6.44
N PRO A 253 11.74 8.34 -5.29
CA PRO A 253 10.62 8.95 -4.54
C PRO A 253 10.82 10.43 -4.19
N ASN A 254 12.05 10.87 -3.88
CA ASN A 254 12.33 12.28 -3.58
C ASN A 254 12.26 13.15 -4.84
N PHE A 255 12.70 12.66 -6.00
CA PHE A 255 12.50 13.36 -7.27
C PHE A 255 11.00 13.53 -7.59
N ILE A 256 10.19 12.52 -7.33
CA ILE A 256 8.73 12.62 -7.48
C ILE A 256 8.15 13.64 -6.49
N THR A 257 8.65 13.70 -5.26
CA THR A 257 8.23 14.70 -4.26
C THR A 257 8.59 16.13 -4.70
N LEU A 258 9.76 16.34 -5.32
CA LEU A 258 10.13 17.63 -5.90
C LEU A 258 9.17 18.06 -7.02
N LEU A 259 8.81 17.14 -7.92
CA LEU A 259 7.79 17.41 -8.95
C LEU A 259 6.43 17.73 -8.33
N GLN A 260 6.04 17.04 -7.24
CA GLN A 260 4.82 17.34 -6.52
C GLN A 260 4.83 18.72 -5.85
N VAL A 261 5.97 19.18 -5.33
CA VAL A 261 6.12 20.55 -4.80
C VAL A 261 5.82 21.59 -5.87
N LEU A 262 6.32 21.40 -7.09
CA LEU A 262 6.01 22.26 -8.22
C LEU A 262 4.51 22.24 -8.56
N GLN A 263 3.90 21.05 -8.64
CA GLN A 263 2.47 20.89 -8.92
C GLN A 263 1.58 21.55 -7.85
N ILE A 264 1.90 21.38 -6.57
CA ILE A 264 1.17 21.99 -5.46
C ILE A 264 1.24 23.51 -5.56
N SER A 265 2.45 24.04 -5.79
CA SER A 265 2.71 25.47 -5.88
C SER A 265 1.91 26.13 -7.01
N LEU A 266 1.75 25.43 -8.13
CA LEU A 266 1.01 25.93 -9.28
C LEU A 266 -0.51 25.74 -9.13
N PHE A 267 -0.99 24.56 -8.73
CA PHE A 267 -2.37 24.14 -9.02
C PHE A 267 -3.25 23.78 -7.82
N GLU A 268 -2.68 23.56 -6.63
CA GLU A 268 -3.47 23.05 -5.50
C GLU A 268 -3.94 24.16 -4.55
N SER A 269 -5.04 23.92 -3.82
CA SER A 269 -5.43 24.74 -2.66
C SER A 269 -4.50 24.50 -1.48
N ASP A 270 -4.53 25.37 -0.47
CA ASP A 270 -3.82 25.19 0.81
C ASP A 270 -2.30 25.04 0.67
N LYS A 271 -1.75 25.68 -0.38
CA LYS A 271 -0.34 25.59 -0.80
C LYS A 271 0.62 25.76 0.37
N ARG A 272 0.40 26.80 1.20
CA ARG A 272 1.25 27.10 2.37
C ARG A 272 1.26 25.95 3.38
N ALA A 273 0.10 25.39 3.70
CA ALA A 273 -0.01 24.27 4.64
C ALA A 273 0.66 23.02 4.09
N LYS A 274 0.46 22.71 2.81
CA LYS A 274 1.07 21.56 2.13
C LYS A 274 2.59 21.68 2.02
N LEU A 275 3.09 22.82 1.53
CA LEU A 275 4.53 23.07 1.40
C LEU A 275 5.24 23.06 2.75
N SER A 276 4.64 23.69 3.77
CA SER A 276 5.17 23.64 5.14
C SER A 276 5.20 22.20 5.67
N SER A 277 4.17 21.41 5.39
CA SER A 277 4.10 19.99 5.80
C SER A 277 5.16 19.14 5.09
N ILE A 278 5.42 19.38 3.80
CA ILE A 278 6.51 18.73 3.05
C ILE A 278 7.86 19.09 3.65
N GLY A 279 8.14 20.38 3.88
CA GLY A 279 9.41 20.82 4.48
C GLY A 279 9.64 20.21 5.87
N CYS A 280 8.61 20.17 6.71
CA CYS A 280 8.66 19.50 8.01
C CYS A 280 8.93 17.99 7.86
N GLY A 281 8.28 17.35 6.88
CA GLY A 281 8.46 15.94 6.58
C GLY A 281 9.89 15.62 6.16
N LEU A 282 10.47 16.38 5.22
CA LEU A 282 11.85 16.20 4.77
C LEU A 282 12.85 16.28 5.94
N VAL A 283 12.72 17.29 6.80
CA VAL A 283 13.59 17.45 7.99
C VAL A 283 13.43 16.27 8.95
N ASP A 284 12.20 15.85 9.24
CA ASP A 284 11.97 14.72 10.14
C ASP A 284 12.48 13.40 9.54
N GLY A 285 12.36 13.22 8.23
CA GLY A 285 12.90 12.06 7.51
C GLY A 285 14.43 11.99 7.56
N LEU A 286 15.09 13.14 7.36
CA LEU A 286 16.55 13.28 7.50
C LEU A 286 17.02 12.95 8.93
N LEU A 287 16.27 13.41 9.93
CA LEU A 287 16.60 13.21 11.35
C LEU A 287 16.11 11.85 11.90
N GLY A 288 15.45 11.01 11.09
CA GLY A 288 14.90 9.72 11.53
C GLY A 288 13.74 9.83 12.53
N ARG A 289 13.04 10.97 12.58
CA ARG A 289 11.90 11.21 13.48
C ARG A 289 10.61 10.62 12.91
N LEU A 290 10.43 9.32 13.11
CA LEU A 290 9.28 8.55 12.62
C LEU A 290 8.15 8.44 13.67
N GLY A 291 7.02 7.83 13.27
CA GLY A 291 5.82 7.65 14.10
C GLY A 291 4.61 8.46 13.63
N PRO A 292 3.53 8.52 14.41
CA PRO A 292 2.38 9.37 14.09
C PRO A 292 2.74 10.87 14.22
N LEU A 293 2.17 11.70 13.35
CA LEU A 293 2.38 13.15 13.27
C LEU A 293 2.02 13.85 14.58
N GLU A 294 0.99 13.37 15.26
CA GLU A 294 0.53 13.87 16.55
C GLU A 294 1.63 13.72 17.62
N ALA A 295 2.44 12.67 17.53
CA ALA A 295 3.57 12.44 18.45
C ALA A 295 4.83 13.19 18.00
N THR A 296 5.15 13.19 16.70
CA THR A 296 6.41 13.81 16.21
C THR A 296 6.33 15.33 16.13
N ARG A 297 5.17 15.88 15.75
CA ARG A 297 4.92 17.33 15.60
C ARG A 297 3.50 17.71 16.03
N PRO A 298 3.20 17.73 17.34
CA PRO A 298 1.85 18.03 17.85
C PRO A 298 1.32 19.40 17.41
N ARG A 299 2.18 20.42 17.34
CA ARG A 299 1.80 21.77 16.85
C ARG A 299 1.39 21.77 15.39
N LEU A 300 2.08 20.99 14.54
CA LEU A 300 1.74 20.86 13.13
C LEU A 300 0.43 20.09 12.97
N ALA A 301 0.25 18.99 13.70
CA ALA A 301 -0.99 18.22 13.73
C ALA A 301 -2.19 19.11 14.11
N ALA A 302 -2.08 19.86 15.20
CA ALA A 302 -3.13 20.77 15.66
C ALA A 302 -3.42 21.93 14.69
N ARG A 303 -2.45 22.33 13.86
CA ARG A 303 -2.67 23.34 12.81
C ARG A 303 -3.40 22.75 11.61
N ILE A 304 -3.04 21.53 11.19
CA ILE A 304 -3.68 20.84 10.07
C ILE A 304 -5.13 20.45 10.44
N ALA A 305 -5.40 20.10 11.69
CA ALA A 305 -6.76 19.78 12.13
C ALA A 305 -7.73 20.98 12.15
N ARG A 306 -7.21 22.22 12.09
CA ARG A 306 -8.00 23.47 12.20
C ARG A 306 -8.28 24.17 10.87
N GLY A 307 -7.69 23.71 9.76
CA GLY A 307 -7.84 24.31 8.43
C GLY A 307 -8.26 23.27 7.41
#